data_AF-A0A447SN93-F1
#
_entry.id   AF-A0A447SN93-F1
#
_cell.length_a   1.000
_cell.length_b   1.000
_cell.length_c   1.000
_cell.angle_alpha   90.00
_cell.angle_beta   90.00
_cell.angle_gamma   90.00
#
_symmetry.space_group_name_H-M   'P 1'
#
loop_
_entity.id
_entity.type
_entity.pdbx_description
1 polymer ?
#
loop_
_entity_poly.entity_id
_entity_poly.type
_entity_poly.pdbx_seq_one_letter_code
_entity_poly.pdbx_strand_id
1 'polypeptide(L)'
;MKIFKAEQWNLELLLPLFEQYRLSQGMAENPDRTLTFLTNRIRFSESIFFLAVDAQNQALGFIQLYPRLSSLQLQRYWQLTDIFVLPQQNSTEIYTALIAKAKEFVRYTQSTRLVVEQDPQQQSLLEMAGFRANPEKQIFELRL
;
A
#
# COMPACT_ATOMS: atom_id res chain seq x y z
N MET A 1 4.85 3.03 17.94
CA MET A 1 4.39 2.36 16.70
C MET A 1 5.51 1.48 16.16
N LYS A 2 5.18 0.31 15.61
CA LYS A 2 6.09 -0.57 14.87
C LYS A 2 5.55 -0.78 13.46
N ILE A 3 6.43 -0.90 12.47
CA ILE A 3 6.04 -1.22 11.09
C ILE A 3 6.80 -2.46 10.60
N PHE A 4 6.08 -3.47 10.11
CA PHE A 4 6.66 -4.72 9.63
C PHE A 4 5.94 -5.23 8.38
N LYS A 5 6.59 -6.12 7.63
CA LYS A 5 6.02 -6.75 6.43
C LYS A 5 4.96 -7.79 6.85
N ALA A 6 3.81 -7.77 6.19
CA ALA A 6 2.79 -8.82 6.36
C ALA A 6 3.30 -10.14 5.77
N GLU A 7 3.01 -11.23 6.47
CA GLU A 7 3.33 -12.59 6.09
C GLU A 7 2.10 -13.47 6.38
N GLN A 8 2.10 -14.70 5.86
CA GLN A 8 0.93 -15.60 6.03
C GLN A 8 0.53 -15.81 7.50
N TRP A 9 1.50 -15.85 8.41
CA TRP A 9 1.27 -16.10 9.84
C TRP A 9 0.68 -14.91 10.60
N ASN A 10 0.66 -13.69 10.04
CA ASN A 10 0.06 -12.50 10.67
C ASN A 10 -1.08 -11.89 9.84
N LEU A 11 -1.65 -12.65 8.91
CA LEU A 11 -2.78 -12.22 8.09
C LEU A 11 -4.00 -11.80 8.91
N GLU A 12 -4.19 -12.39 10.09
CA GLU A 12 -5.27 -12.04 11.01
C GLU A 12 -5.22 -10.58 11.47
N LEU A 13 -4.05 -9.94 11.48
CA LEU A 13 -3.91 -8.51 11.79
C LEU A 13 -4.28 -7.63 10.58
N LEU A 14 -4.05 -8.12 9.36
CA LEU A 14 -4.31 -7.37 8.12
C LEU A 14 -5.78 -7.46 7.70
N LEU A 15 -6.40 -8.63 7.86
CA LEU A 15 -7.73 -8.90 7.33
C LEU A 15 -8.80 -7.90 7.81
N PRO A 16 -8.99 -7.64 9.11
CA PRO A 16 -10.01 -6.68 9.57
C PRO A 16 -9.73 -5.26 9.08
N LEU A 17 -8.45 -4.89 9.02
CA LEU A 17 -8.03 -3.56 8.57
C LEU A 17 -8.27 -3.37 7.07
N PHE A 18 -8.02 -4.40 6.26
CA PHE A 18 -8.26 -4.39 4.82
C PHE A 18 -9.77 -4.40 4.51
N GLU A 19 -10.59 -5.08 5.31
CA GLU A 19 -12.05 -4.99 5.19
C GLU A 19 -12.55 -3.56 5.49
N GLN A 20 -12.04 -2.92 6.54
CA GLN A 20 -12.38 -1.52 6.83
C GLN A 20 -11.98 -0.58 5.69
N TYR A 21 -10.81 -0.81 5.09
CA TYR A 21 -10.40 -0.09 3.88
C TYR A 21 -11.43 -0.28 2.77
N ARG A 22 -11.78 -1.53 2.42
CA ARG A 22 -12.76 -1.83 1.36
C ARG A 22 -14.11 -1.16 1.62
N LEU A 23 -14.61 -1.26 2.85
CA LEU A 23 -15.87 -0.63 3.26
C LEU A 23 -15.81 0.90 3.14
N SER A 24 -14.69 1.52 3.53
CA SER A 24 -14.49 2.98 3.39
C SER A 24 -14.50 3.45 1.93
N GLN A 25 -14.22 2.55 0.99
CA GLN A 25 -14.27 2.79 -0.46
C GLN A 25 -15.61 2.37 -1.08
N GLY A 26 -16.63 2.10 -0.26
CA GLY A 26 -17.98 1.76 -0.71
C GLY A 26 -18.15 0.33 -1.21
N MET A 27 -17.20 -0.56 -0.94
CA MET A 27 -17.33 -1.99 -1.29
C MET A 27 -18.24 -2.71 -0.28
N ALA A 28 -18.89 -3.79 -0.71
CA ALA A 28 -19.61 -4.68 0.19
C ALA A 28 -18.66 -5.56 1.03
N GLU A 29 -19.03 -5.77 2.29
CA GLU A 29 -18.34 -6.67 3.22
C GLU A 29 -18.28 -8.08 2.64
N ASN A 30 -17.08 -8.66 2.60
CA ASN A 30 -16.89 -10.06 2.20
C ASN A 30 -15.53 -10.57 2.72
N PRO A 31 -15.46 -10.97 4.01
CA PRO A 31 -14.21 -11.30 4.66
C PRO A 31 -13.55 -12.55 4.04
N ASP A 32 -14.34 -13.52 3.58
CA ASP A 32 -13.83 -14.74 2.95
C ASP A 32 -13.12 -14.44 1.61
N ARG A 33 -13.72 -13.58 0.78
CA ARG A 33 -13.11 -13.13 -0.48
C ARG A 33 -11.84 -12.31 -0.20
N THR A 34 -11.84 -11.48 0.82
CA THR A 34 -10.66 -10.69 1.20
C THR A 34 -9.54 -11.56 1.74
N LEU A 35 -9.85 -12.52 2.61
CA LEU A 35 -8.86 -13.47 3.10
C LEU A 35 -8.22 -14.24 1.94
N THR A 36 -9.04 -14.72 0.99
CA THR A 36 -8.57 -15.39 -0.22
C THR A 36 -7.67 -14.48 -1.05
N PHE A 37 -8.07 -13.23 -1.25
CA PHE A 37 -7.29 -12.24 -1.99
C PHE A 37 -5.93 -11.99 -1.33
N LEU A 38 -5.91 -11.62 -0.04
CA LEU A 38 -4.69 -11.34 0.71
C LEU A 38 -3.75 -12.55 0.76
N THR A 39 -4.30 -13.73 1.02
CA THR A 39 -3.55 -14.99 1.06
C THR A 39 -2.84 -15.24 -0.27
N ASN A 40 -3.55 -15.12 -1.39
CA ASN A 40 -2.97 -15.34 -2.71
C ASN A 40 -1.88 -14.32 -3.02
N ARG A 41 -2.15 -13.02 -2.79
CA ARG A 41 -1.17 -11.96 -3.07
C ARG A 41 0.14 -12.17 -2.32
N ILE A 42 0.09 -12.55 -1.04
CA ILE A 42 1.27 -12.82 -0.22
C ILE A 42 1.92 -14.14 -0.63
N ARG A 43 1.14 -15.23 -0.78
CA ARG A 43 1.66 -16.57 -1.11
C ARG A 43 2.43 -16.59 -2.42
N PHE A 44 1.91 -15.91 -3.44
CA PHE A 44 2.54 -15.87 -4.76
C PHE A 44 3.48 -14.69 -4.94
N SER A 45 3.75 -13.92 -3.87
CA SER A 45 4.63 -12.73 -3.91
C SER A 45 4.21 -11.71 -4.98
N GLU A 46 2.90 -11.58 -5.21
CA GLU A 46 2.33 -10.69 -6.21
C GLU A 46 2.21 -9.25 -5.67
N SER A 47 2.10 -9.09 -4.35
CA SER A 47 2.23 -7.80 -3.69
C SER A 47 2.89 -7.96 -2.32
N ILE A 48 3.30 -6.82 -1.76
CA ILE A 48 3.85 -6.72 -0.41
C ILE A 48 3.00 -5.76 0.38
N PHE A 49 2.70 -6.13 1.62
CA PHE A 49 2.03 -5.28 2.58
C PHE A 49 2.99 -4.92 3.71
N PHE A 50 2.99 -3.66 4.14
CA PHE A 50 3.54 -3.29 5.44
C PHE A 50 2.40 -2.89 6.37
N LEU A 51 2.39 -3.39 7.60
CA LEU A 51 1.44 -3.02 8.64
C LEU A 51 2.10 -2.13 9.67
N ALA A 52 1.40 -1.08 10.09
CA ALA A 52 1.69 -0.32 11.30
C ALA A 52 0.86 -0.85 12.47
N VAL A 53 1.49 -1.05 13.62
CA VAL A 53 0.83 -1.42 14.87
C VAL A 53 1.25 -0.51 16.03
N ASP A 54 0.42 -0.39 17.05
CA ASP A 54 0.74 0.32 18.29
C ASP A 54 1.64 -0.50 19.24
N ALA A 55 1.77 -0.07 20.49
CA ALA A 55 2.56 -0.77 21.51
C ALA A 55 1.89 -2.08 22.00
N GLN A 56 0.57 -2.21 21.79
CA GLN A 56 -0.28 -3.33 22.17
C GLN A 56 -0.51 -4.30 21.00
N ASN A 57 0.19 -4.12 19.88
CA ASN A 57 0.04 -4.87 18.62
C ASN A 57 -1.33 -4.72 17.94
N GLN A 58 -2.07 -3.64 18.22
CA GLN A 58 -3.29 -3.33 17.48
C GLN A 58 -2.92 -2.71 16.13
N ALA A 59 -3.57 -3.18 15.07
CA ALA A 59 -3.34 -2.69 13.71
C ALA A 59 -3.85 -1.25 13.56
N LEU A 60 -3.00 -0.37 13.04
CA LEU A 60 -3.27 1.06 12.87
C LEU A 60 -3.43 1.49 11.41
N GLY A 61 -2.80 0.76 10.49
CA GLY A 61 -2.76 1.12 9.08
C GLY A 61 -1.90 0.14 8.27
N PHE A 62 -2.06 0.16 6.95
CA PHE A 62 -1.26 -0.61 6.03
C PHE A 62 -0.91 0.18 4.77
N ILE A 63 0.12 -0.29 4.07
CA ILE A 63 0.46 0.13 2.71
C ILE A 63 0.74 -1.11 1.85
N GLN A 64 0.22 -1.14 0.64
CA GLN A 64 0.37 -2.21 -0.33
C GLN A 64 1.19 -1.75 -1.55
N LEU A 65 2.20 -2.55 -1.90
CA LEU A 65 3.07 -2.33 -3.04
C LEU A 65 3.02 -3.49 -4.02
N TYR A 66 2.90 -3.20 -5.30
CA TYR A 66 3.03 -4.18 -6.38
C TYR A 66 4.38 -4.04 -7.11
N PRO A 67 5.07 -5.15 -7.40
CA PRO A 67 6.25 -5.11 -8.24
C PRO A 67 5.83 -4.87 -9.70
N ARG A 68 6.57 -4.01 -10.39
CA ARG A 68 6.43 -3.75 -11.81
C ARG A 68 7.80 -3.88 -12.48
N LEU A 69 7.81 -4.16 -13.77
CA LEU A 69 9.03 -4.30 -14.56
C LEU A 69 9.06 -3.26 -15.67
N SER A 70 10.19 -2.61 -15.82
CA SER A 70 10.48 -1.77 -16.98
C SER A 70 11.26 -2.59 -17.99
N SER A 71 10.62 -2.98 -19.09
CA SER A 71 11.32 -3.73 -20.16
C SER A 71 12.39 -2.90 -20.86
N LEU A 72 12.23 -1.57 -20.91
CA LEU A 72 13.23 -0.68 -21.50
C LEU A 72 14.46 -0.49 -20.61
N GLN A 73 14.26 -0.42 -19.29
CA GLN A 73 15.36 -0.23 -18.33
C GLN A 73 15.85 -1.54 -17.71
N LEU A 74 15.24 -2.67 -18.10
CA LEU A 74 15.54 -4.03 -17.61
C LEU A 74 15.61 -4.12 -16.07
N GLN A 75 14.75 -3.39 -15.38
CA GLN A 75 14.78 -3.29 -13.91
C GLN A 75 13.37 -3.28 -13.31
N ARG A 76 13.31 -3.70 -12.04
CA ARG A 76 12.10 -3.61 -11.23
C ARG A 76 11.88 -2.19 -10.73
N TYR A 77 10.63 -1.78 -10.67
CA TYR A 77 10.15 -0.65 -9.89
C TYR A 77 8.90 -1.07 -9.10
N TRP A 78 8.44 -0.22 -8.20
CA TRP A 78 7.28 -0.53 -7.35
C TRP A 78 6.15 0.46 -7.59
N GLN A 79 4.92 -0.02 -7.44
CA GLN A 79 3.71 0.79 -7.44
C GLN A 79 3.05 0.70 -6.06
N LEU A 80 2.83 1.85 -5.43
CA LEU A 80 1.90 2.00 -4.31
C LEU A 80 0.49 1.98 -4.88
N THR A 81 -0.29 1.00 -4.46
CA THR A 81 -1.70 0.87 -4.89
C THR A 81 -2.62 1.35 -3.78
N ASP A 82 -2.46 0.81 -2.58
CA ASP A 82 -3.35 1.09 -1.46
C ASP A 82 -2.56 1.55 -0.24
N ILE A 83 -3.04 2.59 0.43
CA ILE A 83 -2.58 3.01 1.76
C ILE A 83 -3.80 3.41 2.57
N PHE A 84 -3.91 2.87 3.76
CA PHE A 84 -5.04 3.09 4.65
C PHE A 84 -4.58 3.20 6.09
N VAL A 85 -5.15 4.13 6.83
CA VAL A 85 -4.88 4.37 8.25
C VAL A 85 -6.20 4.57 8.96
N LEU A 86 -6.36 3.95 10.13
CA LEU A 86 -7.55 4.13 10.96
C LEU A 86 -7.73 5.61 11.35
N PRO A 87 -8.96 6.12 11.43
CA PRO A 87 -9.22 7.48 11.90
C PRO A 87 -8.79 7.64 13.38
N GLN A 88 -7.71 8.39 13.61
CA GLN A 88 -7.18 8.69 14.94
C GLN A 88 -6.34 9.98 14.92
N GLN A 89 -6.04 10.52 16.10
CA GLN A 89 -5.36 11.81 16.26
C GLN A 89 -3.98 11.85 15.55
N ASN A 90 -3.28 10.72 15.48
CA ASN A 90 -1.96 10.58 14.85
C ASN A 90 -2.00 9.93 13.45
N SER A 91 -3.15 9.93 12.77
CA SER A 91 -3.32 9.32 11.44
C SER A 91 -2.30 9.83 10.39
N THR A 92 -2.02 11.14 10.37
CA THR A 92 -1.03 11.74 9.47
C THR A 92 0.40 11.23 9.72
N GLU A 93 0.77 11.03 10.99
CA GLU A 93 2.09 10.51 11.37
C GLU A 93 2.25 9.05 10.91
N ILE A 94 1.22 8.23 11.12
CA ILE A 94 1.20 6.83 10.72
C ILE A 94 1.26 6.70 9.19
N TYR A 95 0.48 7.51 8.46
CA TYR A 95 0.51 7.57 7.00
C TYR A 95 1.93 7.90 6.50
N THR A 96 2.54 8.93 7.08
CA THR A 96 3.90 9.36 6.72
C THR A 96 4.93 8.27 6.98
N ALA A 97 4.81 7.56 8.12
CA ALA A 97 5.71 6.47 8.45
C ALA A 97 5.55 5.24 7.54
N LEU A 98 4.32 4.91 7.12
CA LEU A 98 4.07 3.85 6.13
C LEU A 98 4.72 4.18 4.78
N ILE A 99 4.59 5.43 4.31
CA ILE A 99 5.26 5.89 3.09
C ILE A 99 6.78 5.84 3.24
N ALA A 100 7.32 6.27 4.38
CA ALA A 100 8.75 6.20 4.66
C ALA A 100 9.24 4.75 4.59
N LYS A 101 8.49 3.79 5.15
CA LYS A 101 8.83 2.36 5.07
C LYS A 101 8.79 1.84 3.65
N ALA A 102 7.79 2.24 2.85
CA ALA A 102 7.74 1.89 1.44
C ALA A 102 8.97 2.40 0.67
N LYS A 103 9.40 3.64 0.88
CA LYS A 103 10.62 4.19 0.26
C LYS A 103 11.88 3.43 0.66
N GLU A 104 12.02 3.11 1.95
CA GLU A 104 13.13 2.30 2.46
C GLU A 104 13.16 0.94 1.74
N PHE A 105 12.01 0.28 1.64
CA PHE A 105 11.89 -1.01 0.95
C PHE A 105 12.23 -0.92 -0.54
N VAL A 106 11.72 0.09 -1.26
CA VAL A 106 12.05 0.28 -2.68
C VAL A 106 13.57 0.41 -2.88
N ARG A 107 14.24 1.23 -2.05
CA ARG A 107 15.70 1.38 -2.09
C ARG A 107 16.43 0.09 -1.74
N TYR A 108 15.96 -0.63 -0.72
CA TYR A 108 16.52 -1.94 -0.33
C TYR A 108 16.48 -2.95 -1.48
N THR A 109 15.42 -2.93 -2.30
CA THR A 109 15.31 -3.77 -3.50
C THR A 109 16.12 -3.27 -4.71
N GLN A 110 16.98 -2.26 -4.52
CA GLN A 110 17.76 -1.60 -5.57
C GLN A 110 16.91 -0.96 -6.68
N SER A 111 15.62 -0.75 -6.42
CA SER A 111 14.72 -0.03 -7.32
C SER A 111 14.84 1.48 -7.07
N THR A 112 14.78 2.26 -8.14
CA THR A 112 14.93 3.73 -8.09
C THR A 112 13.59 4.46 -8.16
N ARG A 113 12.49 3.74 -8.37
CA ARG A 113 11.18 4.32 -8.66
C ARG A 113 10.07 3.67 -7.85
N LEU A 114 9.30 4.51 -7.17
CA LEU A 114 8.01 4.21 -6.57
C LEU A 114 6.97 5.08 -7.29
N VAL A 115 5.95 4.47 -7.88
CA VAL A 115 4.85 5.18 -8.55
C VAL A 115 3.56 5.01 -7.75
N VAL A 116 2.61 5.92 -7.96
CA VAL A 116 1.28 5.88 -7.35
C VAL A 116 0.28 6.32 -8.40
N GLU A 117 -0.88 5.66 -8.44
CA GLU A 117 -2.02 6.00 -9.27
C GLU A 117 -3.21 6.19 -8.34
N GLN A 118 -3.52 7.43 -7.97
CA GLN A 118 -4.54 7.75 -6.96
C GLN A 118 -5.37 8.97 -7.36
N ASP A 119 -6.52 9.11 -6.69
CA ASP A 119 -7.44 10.24 -6.84
C ASP A 119 -6.70 11.58 -6.57
N PRO A 120 -6.93 12.62 -7.40
CA PRO A 120 -6.42 13.98 -7.17
C PRO A 120 -6.60 14.52 -5.74
N GLN A 121 -7.63 14.08 -5.00
CA GLN A 121 -7.86 14.52 -3.61
C GLN A 121 -6.69 14.22 -2.66
N GLN A 122 -5.85 13.23 -2.96
CA GLN A 122 -4.68 12.86 -2.14
C GLN A 122 -3.37 13.53 -2.61
N GLN A 123 -3.42 14.41 -3.62
CA GLN A 123 -2.22 15.00 -4.24
C GLN A 123 -1.31 15.72 -3.24
N SER A 124 -1.86 16.55 -2.34
CA SER A 124 -1.05 17.31 -1.38
C SER A 124 -0.23 16.42 -0.44
N LEU A 125 -0.82 15.31 0.04
CA LEU A 125 -0.14 14.35 0.90
C LEU A 125 0.97 13.62 0.15
N LEU A 126 0.72 13.23 -1.11
CA LEU A 126 1.72 12.62 -1.98
C LEU A 126 2.88 13.58 -2.28
N GLU A 127 2.60 14.85 -2.55
CA GLU A 127 3.63 15.86 -2.80
C GLU A 127 4.50 16.14 -1.57
N MET A 128 3.90 16.22 -0.38
CA MET A 128 4.61 16.29 0.90
C MET A 128 5.47 15.04 1.13
N ALA A 129 4.97 13.88 0.72
CA ALA A 129 5.73 12.64 0.65
C ALA A 129 6.78 12.62 -0.49
N GLY A 130 7.00 13.70 -1.24
CA GLY A 130 8.04 13.78 -2.25
C GLY A 130 7.69 13.13 -3.59
N PHE A 131 6.46 12.66 -3.78
CA PHE A 131 5.97 12.31 -5.11
C PHE A 131 5.82 13.57 -5.96
N ARG A 132 5.92 13.41 -7.27
CA ARG A 132 5.72 14.49 -8.26
C ARG A 132 4.89 13.93 -9.40
N ALA A 133 4.01 14.77 -9.95
CA ALA A 133 3.27 14.43 -11.15
C ALA A 133 4.23 14.06 -12.28
N ASN A 134 3.90 13.02 -13.05
CA ASN A 134 4.70 12.60 -14.18
C ASN A 134 4.16 13.26 -15.46
N PRO A 135 4.86 14.25 -16.06
CA PRO A 135 4.36 14.96 -17.23
C PRO A 135 4.43 14.11 -18.52
N GLU A 136 5.20 13.02 -18.54
CA GLU A 136 5.45 12.19 -19.73
C GLU A 136 4.44 11.05 -19.88
N LYS A 137 3.55 10.85 -18.89
CA LYS A 137 2.62 9.73 -18.87
C LYS A 137 1.19 10.19 -18.61
N GLN A 138 0.28 9.61 -19.38
CA GLN A 138 -1.17 9.73 -19.18
C GLN A 138 -1.73 8.36 -18.81
N ILE A 139 -2.80 8.36 -18.02
CA ILE A 139 -3.57 7.15 -17.69
C ILE A 139 -4.80 7.13 -18.59
N PHE A 140 -4.97 6.03 -19.34
CA PHE A 140 -6.18 5.75 -20.12
C PHE A 140 -6.86 4.52 -19.54
N GLU A 141 -8.18 4.57 -19.35
CA GLU A 141 -8.99 3.46 -18.82
C GLU A 141 -10.01 3.04 -19.89
N LEU A 142 -10.11 1.72 -20.15
CA LEU A 142 -11.18 1.13 -20.93
C LEU A 142 -11.94 0.15 -20.03
N ARG A 143 -13.24 0.39 -19.83
CA ARG A 143 -14.11 -0.52 -19.10
C ARG A 143 -14.59 -1.62 -20.05
N LEU A 144 -14.37 -2.87 -19.67
CA LEU A 144 -14.77 -4.07 -20.39
C LEU A 144 -15.93 -4.78 -19.68
#